data_AF-A0AAU5FU88-F1
#
_entry.id   AF-A0AAU5FU88-F1
#
_cell.length_a   1.000
_cell.length_b   1.000
_cell.length_c   1.000
_cell.angle_alpha   90.00
_cell.angle_beta   90.00
_cell.angle_gamma   90.00
#
_symmetry.space_group_name_H-M   'P 1'
#
loop_
_entity.id
_entity.type
_entity.pdbx_description
1 polymer ?
#
loop_
_entity_poly.entity_id
_entity_poly.type
_entity_poly.pdbx_seq_one_letter_code
_entity_poly.pdbx_strand_id
1 'polypeptide(L)'
;MTSLSGVVWDADAVSPDSEIPASAVREISESQRRVFKRARLDFQIVQKESDDQAKFDLFQRLNSGTRLSEQEARNCLAVMLDPSFSKWLDNLAAQDYYTTVVDITERKERESYGTENVLRYLACARTSIQELRKMGDFGEFLTDRMREFVTDSSFDRDQEAERFRFVFAILKEALGDKSFRRYYSDGDRFTGAFSVSAFEAITSGIARNYDFWKSVSEEDRPSIIRGRVKDVWQDETFGLRSGGGKSANRRIPYMVEVGERIFQG
;
A
#
# COMPACT_ATOMS: atom_id res chain seq x y z
N MET A 1 -13.25 33.29 13.39
CA MET A 1 -13.76 32.18 14.22
C MET A 1 -13.78 32.64 15.65
N THR A 2 -14.92 32.54 16.34
CA THR A 2 -15.02 32.81 17.77
C THR A 2 -14.31 31.67 18.51
N SER A 3 -13.27 31.98 19.26
CA SER A 3 -12.54 31.02 20.08
C SER A 3 -13.44 30.43 21.17
N LEU A 4 -13.23 29.16 21.53
CA LEU A 4 -13.88 28.50 22.67
C LEU A 4 -13.18 28.84 24.01
N SER A 5 -12.13 29.65 23.99
CA SER A 5 -11.42 30.06 25.20
C SER A 5 -12.37 30.77 26.18
N GLY A 6 -12.38 30.30 27.42
CA GLY A 6 -13.23 30.84 28.49
C GLY A 6 -14.70 30.39 28.47
N VAL A 7 -15.12 29.55 27.53
CA VAL A 7 -16.49 29.04 27.47
C VAL A 7 -16.69 27.91 28.47
N VAL A 8 -17.67 28.03 29.37
CA VAL A 8 -17.89 27.08 30.48
C VAL A 8 -19.34 26.61 30.56
N TRP A 9 -19.53 25.44 31.18
CA TRP A 9 -20.88 24.89 31.39
C TRP A 9 -21.66 25.70 32.41
N ASP A 10 -21.05 25.99 33.54
CA ASP A 10 -21.57 26.76 34.67
C ASP A 10 -20.43 27.68 35.16
N ALA A 11 -20.71 28.98 35.30
CA ALA A 11 -19.71 29.96 35.72
C ALA A 11 -19.29 29.77 37.18
N ASP A 12 -20.18 29.24 38.03
CA ASP A 12 -19.93 29.04 39.46
C ASP A 12 -19.13 27.77 39.73
N ALA A 13 -19.00 26.88 38.74
CA ALA A 13 -18.21 25.65 38.80
C ALA A 13 -16.73 25.84 38.40
N VAL A 14 -16.33 27.05 38.00
CA VAL A 14 -14.95 27.36 37.61
C VAL A 14 -14.08 27.50 38.87
N SER A 15 -13.02 26.71 38.96
CA SER A 15 -12.09 26.78 40.08
C SER A 15 -11.48 28.19 40.20
N PRO A 16 -11.34 28.76 41.42
CA PRO A 16 -10.65 30.03 41.64
C PRO A 16 -9.20 30.04 41.15
N ASP A 17 -8.57 28.86 41.06
CA ASP A 17 -7.20 28.66 40.57
C ASP A 17 -7.12 28.50 39.05
N SER A 18 -8.21 28.73 38.32
CA SER A 18 -8.25 28.64 36.86
C SER A 18 -7.38 29.72 36.23
N GLU A 19 -6.55 29.33 35.24
CA GLU A 19 -5.75 30.26 34.43
C GLU A 19 -6.61 31.19 33.54
N ILE A 20 -7.93 30.98 33.52
CA ILE A 20 -8.89 31.79 32.76
C ILE A 20 -9.34 32.97 33.64
N PRO A 21 -9.07 34.23 33.23
CA PRO A 21 -9.55 35.40 33.97
C PRO A 21 -11.08 35.36 34.12
N ALA A 22 -11.61 35.72 35.29
CA ALA A 22 -13.06 35.72 35.55
C ALA A 22 -13.85 36.57 34.52
N SER A 23 -13.26 37.65 34.02
CA SER A 23 -13.84 38.51 32.97
C SER A 23 -13.88 37.88 31.58
N ALA A 24 -13.13 36.80 31.37
CA ALA A 24 -13.09 36.03 30.12
C ALA A 24 -14.02 34.80 30.16
N VAL A 25 -14.60 34.48 31.32
CA VAL A 25 -15.54 33.37 31.49
C VAL A 25 -16.86 33.72 30.81
N ARG A 26 -17.35 32.79 29.99
CA ARG A 26 -18.63 32.91 29.28
C ARG A 26 -19.40 31.62 29.43
N GLU A 27 -20.53 31.69 30.12
CA GLU A 27 -21.41 30.55 30.24
C GLU A 27 -22.11 30.25 28.92
N ILE A 28 -22.22 28.97 28.57
CA ILE A 28 -23.01 28.56 27.41
C ILE A 28 -24.50 28.84 27.64
N SER A 29 -25.19 29.27 26.59
CA SER A 29 -26.62 29.59 26.69
C SER A 29 -27.46 28.33 26.91
N GLU A 30 -28.68 28.50 27.42
CA GLU A 30 -29.64 27.41 27.58
C GLU A 30 -29.95 26.65 26.28
N SER A 31 -29.88 27.32 25.11
CA SER A 31 -30.02 26.64 23.82
C SER A 31 -28.80 25.76 23.51
N GLN A 32 -27.58 26.23 23.79
CA GLN A 32 -26.36 25.44 23.63
C GLN A 32 -26.31 24.27 24.62
N ARG A 33 -26.68 24.48 25.88
CA ARG A 33 -26.84 23.40 26.89
C ARG A 33 -27.78 22.32 26.40
N ARG A 34 -28.92 22.68 25.80
CA ARG A 34 -29.85 21.71 25.20
C ARG A 34 -29.25 20.93 24.04
N VAL A 35 -28.42 21.57 23.20
CA VAL A 35 -27.69 20.88 22.12
C VAL A 35 -26.74 19.83 22.71
N PHE A 36 -25.92 20.20 23.69
CA PHE A 36 -25.02 19.25 24.35
C PHE A 36 -25.78 18.13 25.08
N LYS A 37 -26.82 18.45 25.85
CA LYS A 37 -27.63 17.45 26.59
C LYS A 37 -28.37 16.47 25.66
N ARG A 38 -28.68 16.89 24.44
CA ARG A 38 -29.36 16.05 23.42
C ARG A 38 -28.41 15.49 22.39
N ALA A 39 -27.12 15.79 22.50
CA ALA A 39 -26.11 15.21 21.63
C ALA A 39 -26.09 13.71 21.89
N ARG A 40 -26.27 12.94 20.83
CA ARG A 40 -26.14 11.50 20.88
C ARG A 40 -24.66 11.16 21.03
N LEU A 41 -24.31 10.49 22.12
CA LEU A 41 -22.99 9.89 22.32
C LEU A 41 -23.10 8.40 22.04
N ASP A 42 -22.51 7.94 20.93
CA ASP A 42 -22.42 6.52 20.62
C ASP A 42 -21.13 5.96 21.25
N PHE A 43 -21.28 5.04 22.21
CA PHE A 43 -20.15 4.34 22.82
C PHE A 43 -20.00 2.96 22.18
N GLN A 44 -18.80 2.66 21.71
CA GLN A 44 -18.44 1.37 21.15
C GLN A 44 -17.25 0.83 21.92
N ILE A 45 -17.45 -0.28 22.63
CA ILE A 45 -16.42 -0.90 23.47
C ILE A 45 -16.00 -2.21 22.80
N VAL A 46 -14.75 -2.28 22.39
CA VAL A 46 -14.10 -3.52 21.94
C VAL A 46 -13.24 -4.04 23.09
N GLN A 47 -13.54 -5.27 23.51
CA GLN A 47 -12.76 -5.96 24.53
C GLN A 47 -11.57 -6.65 23.88
N LYS A 48 -10.52 -6.94 24.66
CA LYS A 48 -9.29 -7.56 24.12
C LYS A 48 -9.57 -8.93 23.50
N GLU A 49 -10.54 -9.63 24.07
CA GLU A 49 -11.03 -10.96 23.73
C GLU A 49 -11.96 -10.98 22.50
N SER A 50 -12.40 -9.81 22.02
CA SER A 50 -13.20 -9.74 20.79
C SER A 50 -12.41 -10.30 19.61
N ASP A 51 -13.08 -11.09 18.76
CA ASP A 51 -12.44 -11.64 17.57
C ASP A 51 -11.98 -10.53 16.61
N ASP A 52 -10.97 -10.81 15.80
CA ASP A 52 -10.31 -9.80 14.96
C ASP A 52 -11.25 -9.21 13.91
N GLN A 53 -12.29 -9.96 13.51
CA GLN A 53 -13.32 -9.48 12.59
C GLN A 53 -14.24 -8.44 13.27
N ALA A 54 -14.64 -8.65 14.52
CA ALA A 54 -15.43 -7.72 15.31
C ALA A 54 -14.64 -6.42 15.59
N LYS A 55 -13.33 -6.53 15.84
CA LYS A 55 -12.46 -5.36 15.99
C LYS A 55 -12.36 -4.57 14.67
N PHE A 56 -12.21 -5.27 13.54
CA PHE A 56 -12.12 -4.67 12.21
C PHE A 56 -13.43 -3.99 11.79
N ASP A 57 -14.56 -4.64 12.00
CA ASP A 57 -15.89 -4.10 11.72
C ASP A 57 -16.18 -2.86 12.58
N LEU A 58 -15.71 -2.85 13.85
CA LEU A 58 -15.80 -1.66 14.70
C LEU A 58 -14.96 -0.51 14.15
N PHE A 59 -13.73 -0.80 13.74
CA PHE A 59 -12.81 0.19 13.20
C PHE A 59 -13.38 0.83 11.92
N GLN A 60 -13.99 0.05 11.03
CA GLN A 60 -14.69 0.58 9.86
C GLN A 60 -15.87 1.48 10.23
N ARG A 61 -16.68 1.07 11.24
CA ARG A 61 -17.84 1.85 11.69
C ARG A 61 -17.45 3.16 12.37
N LEU A 62 -16.38 3.17 13.16
CA LEU A 62 -15.82 4.39 13.77
C LEU A 62 -15.40 5.42 12.70
N ASN A 63 -14.95 4.95 11.53
CA ASN A 63 -14.54 5.80 10.42
C ASN A 63 -15.66 6.10 9.41
N SER A 64 -16.93 5.95 9.79
CA SER A 64 -18.07 6.25 8.89
C SER A 64 -18.21 7.74 8.54
N GLY A 65 -17.61 8.65 9.34
CA GLY A 65 -17.61 10.10 9.11
C GLY A 65 -16.50 10.59 8.16
N THR A 66 -15.39 9.86 8.08
CA THR A 66 -14.29 10.02 7.12
C THR A 66 -13.91 8.62 6.67
N ARG A 67 -14.53 8.14 5.58
CA ARG A 67 -14.31 6.77 5.09
C ARG A 67 -12.82 6.53 4.88
N LEU A 68 -12.27 5.55 5.61
CA LEU A 68 -10.93 5.04 5.30
C LEU A 68 -10.93 4.55 3.86
N SER A 69 -9.83 4.81 3.17
CA SER A 69 -9.52 4.10 1.95
C SER A 69 -9.38 2.59 2.25
N GLU A 70 -9.59 1.76 1.23
CA GLU A 70 -9.35 0.31 1.36
C GLU A 70 -7.92 -0.01 1.80
N GLN A 71 -6.96 0.85 1.42
CA GLN A 71 -5.56 0.76 1.80
C GLN A 71 -5.37 0.97 3.30
N GLU A 72 -5.95 2.04 3.85
CA GLU A 72 -5.89 2.34 5.28
C GLU A 72 -6.59 1.26 6.12
N ALA A 73 -7.77 0.80 5.67
CA ALA A 73 -8.47 -0.28 6.34
C ALA A 73 -7.64 -1.58 6.37
N ARG A 74 -6.97 -1.90 5.26
CA ARG A 74 -6.09 -3.08 5.14
C ARG A 74 -4.85 -2.95 6.02
N ASN A 75 -4.21 -1.78 6.07
CA ASN A 75 -3.05 -1.54 6.93
C ASN A 75 -3.42 -1.71 8.41
N CYS A 76 -4.57 -1.18 8.83
CA CYS A 76 -5.06 -1.39 10.18
C CYS A 76 -5.31 -2.88 10.47
N LEU A 77 -5.93 -3.60 9.54
CA LEU A 77 -6.13 -5.04 9.68
C LEU A 77 -4.81 -5.82 9.76
N ALA A 78 -3.79 -5.45 8.97
CA ALA A 78 -2.46 -6.05 9.02
C ALA A 78 -1.85 -5.91 10.42
N VAL A 79 -1.89 -4.70 11.00
CA VAL A 79 -1.39 -4.42 12.34
C VAL A 79 -2.16 -5.20 13.40
N MET A 80 -3.47 -5.34 13.24
CA MET A 80 -4.32 -6.07 14.19
C MET A 80 -4.06 -7.57 14.18
N LEU A 81 -3.85 -8.16 13.00
CA LEU A 81 -3.60 -9.59 12.84
C LEU A 81 -2.16 -9.95 13.24
N ASP A 82 -1.17 -9.18 12.77
CA ASP A 82 0.24 -9.37 13.12
C ASP A 82 1.05 -8.07 12.98
N PRO A 83 1.33 -7.36 14.09
CA PRO A 83 2.16 -6.17 14.09
C PRO A 83 3.58 -6.39 13.51
N SER A 84 4.14 -7.60 13.67
CA SER A 84 5.47 -7.93 13.16
C SER A 84 5.47 -8.04 11.64
N PHE A 85 4.39 -8.55 11.04
CA PHE A 85 4.21 -8.59 9.58
C PHE A 85 4.07 -7.18 9.01
N SER A 86 3.26 -6.32 9.63
CA SER A 86 3.12 -4.93 9.20
C SER A 86 4.47 -4.21 9.22
N LYS A 87 5.21 -4.33 10.32
CA LYS A 87 6.56 -3.74 10.43
C LYS A 87 7.53 -4.30 9.41
N TRP A 88 7.42 -5.59 9.07
CA TRP A 88 8.24 -6.22 8.04
C TRP A 88 7.96 -5.61 6.66
N LEU A 89 6.70 -5.40 6.28
CA LEU A 89 6.36 -4.72 5.03
C LEU A 89 6.89 -3.28 4.99
N ASP A 90 6.74 -2.53 6.09
CA ASP A 90 7.26 -1.16 6.19
C ASP A 90 8.78 -1.12 6.06
N ASN A 91 9.48 -2.07 6.69
CA ASN A 91 10.93 -2.19 6.58
C ASN A 91 11.38 -2.45 5.14
N LEU A 92 10.66 -3.31 4.40
CA LEU A 92 10.95 -3.55 2.97
C LEU A 92 10.71 -2.30 2.12
N ALA A 93 9.63 -1.56 2.40
CA ALA A 93 9.27 -0.33 1.70
C ALA A 93 10.23 0.84 1.97
N ALA A 94 10.96 0.82 3.09
CA ALA A 94 11.93 1.85 3.45
C ALA A 94 13.33 1.63 2.84
N GLN A 95 13.56 0.53 2.14
CA GLN A 95 14.89 0.19 1.63
C GLN A 95 15.27 1.03 0.42
N ASP A 96 16.51 1.49 0.38
CA ASP A 96 17.05 2.34 -0.69
C ASP A 96 16.98 1.67 -2.08
N TYR A 97 17.19 0.36 -2.16
CA TYR A 97 17.04 -0.39 -3.41
C TYR A 97 15.61 -0.36 -3.96
N TYR A 98 14.61 -0.20 -3.09
CA TYR A 98 13.21 -0.13 -3.46
C TYR A 98 12.79 1.32 -3.74
N THR A 99 13.04 2.23 -2.80
CA THR A 99 12.63 3.64 -2.94
C THR A 99 13.24 4.30 -4.17
N THR A 100 14.49 3.98 -4.51
CA THR A 100 15.17 4.48 -5.71
C THR A 100 14.43 4.11 -7.00
N VAL A 101 13.93 2.88 -7.12
CA VAL A 101 13.36 2.40 -8.38
C VAL A 101 11.87 2.70 -8.53
N VAL A 102 11.13 2.76 -7.43
CA VAL A 102 9.70 3.07 -7.47
C VAL A 102 9.49 4.58 -7.62
N ASP A 103 10.44 5.41 -7.15
CA ASP A 103 10.48 6.87 -7.34
C ASP A 103 9.10 7.52 -7.16
N ILE A 104 8.50 7.20 -6.01
CA ILE A 104 7.15 7.64 -5.65
C ILE A 104 7.26 9.03 -5.04
N THR A 105 6.31 9.92 -5.36
CA THR A 105 6.27 11.24 -4.73
C THR A 105 5.99 11.15 -3.22
N GLU A 106 6.52 12.09 -2.45
CA GLU A 106 6.31 12.18 -0.98
C GLU A 106 4.82 12.15 -0.57
N ARG A 107 3.91 12.60 -1.43
CA ARG A 107 2.46 12.54 -1.15
C ARG A 107 1.97 11.09 -1.09
N LYS A 108 2.34 10.28 -2.07
CA LYS A 108 1.95 8.88 -2.14
C LYS A 108 2.66 8.04 -1.08
N GLU A 109 3.89 8.39 -0.71
CA GLU A 109 4.56 7.78 0.46
C GLU A 109 3.79 8.05 1.76
N ARG A 110 3.33 9.28 1.99
CA ARG A 110 2.46 9.61 3.12
C ARG A 110 1.13 8.85 3.11
N GLU A 111 0.63 8.51 1.92
CA GLU A 111 -0.57 7.68 1.73
C GLU A 111 -0.28 6.17 1.86
N SER A 112 0.89 5.76 2.38
CA SER A 112 1.32 4.36 2.53
C SER A 112 1.38 3.56 1.22
N TYR A 113 1.45 4.24 0.07
CA TYR A 113 1.48 3.60 -1.24
C TYR A 113 2.72 2.72 -1.45
N GLY A 114 3.83 3.06 -0.78
CA GLY A 114 5.06 2.26 -0.77
C GLY A 114 4.85 0.88 -0.18
N THR A 115 4.29 0.79 1.03
CA THR A 115 3.99 -0.47 1.73
C THR A 115 2.96 -1.30 0.95
N GLU A 116 1.92 -0.68 0.38
CA GLU A 116 0.95 -1.42 -0.42
C GLU A 116 1.56 -2.03 -1.69
N ASN A 117 2.52 -1.34 -2.32
CA ASN A 117 3.22 -1.91 -3.48
C ASN A 117 4.12 -3.10 -3.10
N VAL A 118 4.67 -3.15 -1.88
CA VAL A 118 5.35 -4.36 -1.37
C VAL A 118 4.37 -5.52 -1.29
N LEU A 119 3.19 -5.31 -0.70
CA LEU A 119 2.14 -6.34 -0.63
C LEU A 119 1.65 -6.75 -2.03
N ARG A 120 1.48 -5.79 -2.94
CA ARG A 120 1.14 -6.04 -4.36
C ARG A 120 2.20 -6.90 -5.03
N TYR A 121 3.47 -6.61 -4.83
CA TYR A 121 4.58 -7.44 -5.33
C TYR A 121 4.46 -8.88 -4.81
N LEU A 122 4.30 -9.07 -3.50
CA LEU A 122 4.19 -10.40 -2.89
C LEU A 122 2.99 -11.17 -3.46
N ALA A 123 1.83 -10.51 -3.56
CA ALA A 123 0.63 -11.10 -4.13
C ALA A 123 0.83 -11.51 -5.60
N CYS A 124 1.42 -10.64 -6.43
CA CYS A 124 1.72 -10.95 -7.83
C CYS A 124 2.82 -12.02 -7.99
N ALA A 125 3.78 -12.11 -7.07
CA ALA A 125 4.86 -13.10 -7.14
C ALA A 125 4.42 -14.49 -6.68
N ARG A 126 3.56 -14.58 -5.66
CA ARG A 126 3.15 -15.84 -5.01
C ARG A 126 1.83 -16.43 -5.53
N THR A 127 1.06 -15.70 -6.33
CA THR A 127 -0.24 -16.21 -6.83
C THR A 127 -0.10 -16.78 -8.23
N SER A 128 -0.73 -17.94 -8.50
CA SER A 128 -0.74 -18.53 -9.83
C SER A 128 -1.51 -17.65 -10.82
N ILE A 129 -1.17 -17.70 -12.12
CA ILE A 129 -1.90 -16.95 -13.15
C ILE A 129 -3.39 -17.39 -13.19
N GLN A 130 -3.67 -18.67 -12.95
CA GLN A 130 -5.02 -19.22 -12.94
C GLN A 130 -5.87 -18.63 -11.81
N GLU A 131 -5.30 -18.44 -10.63
CA GLU A 131 -5.97 -17.77 -9.50
C GLU A 131 -6.13 -16.28 -9.76
N LEU A 132 -5.10 -15.61 -10.28
CA LEU A 132 -5.20 -14.19 -10.68
C LEU A 132 -6.31 -13.96 -11.71
N ARG A 133 -6.50 -14.86 -12.67
CA ARG A 133 -7.61 -14.77 -13.65
C ARG A 133 -9.00 -14.90 -13.03
N LYS A 134 -9.10 -15.50 -11.85
CA LYS A 134 -10.34 -15.64 -11.07
C LYS A 134 -10.51 -14.54 -10.02
N MET A 135 -9.55 -13.60 -9.94
CA MET A 135 -9.55 -12.51 -9.00
C MET A 135 -10.79 -11.63 -9.19
N GLY A 136 -11.51 -11.41 -8.09
CA GLY A 136 -12.66 -10.50 -8.02
C GLY A 136 -12.20 -9.05 -7.97
N ASP A 137 -12.60 -8.33 -6.92
CA ASP A 137 -12.03 -7.02 -6.65
C ASP A 137 -10.55 -7.12 -6.24
N PHE A 138 -9.74 -6.15 -6.67
CA PHE A 138 -8.31 -6.17 -6.39
C PHE A 138 -7.99 -5.78 -4.94
N GLY A 139 -8.76 -4.85 -4.36
CA GLY A 139 -8.66 -4.50 -2.96
C GLY A 139 -8.98 -5.70 -2.08
N GLU A 140 -10.11 -6.37 -2.31
CA GLU A 140 -10.46 -7.60 -1.58
C GLU A 140 -9.38 -8.67 -1.71
N PHE A 141 -8.91 -8.93 -2.94
CA PHE A 141 -7.82 -9.87 -3.18
C PHE A 141 -6.54 -9.56 -2.40
N LEU A 142 -6.11 -8.29 -2.34
CA LEU A 142 -4.94 -7.92 -1.54
C LEU A 142 -5.16 -8.17 -0.05
N THR A 143 -6.36 -7.92 0.48
CA THR A 143 -6.69 -8.23 1.88
C THR A 143 -6.57 -9.73 2.14
N ASP A 144 -7.17 -10.55 1.28
CA ASP A 144 -7.16 -12.00 1.45
C ASP A 144 -5.73 -12.55 1.36
N ARG A 145 -4.93 -12.05 0.41
CA ARG A 145 -3.53 -12.44 0.27
C ARG A 145 -2.69 -12.06 1.49
N MET A 146 -2.88 -10.86 2.01
CA MET A 146 -2.26 -10.42 3.26
C MET A 146 -2.64 -11.35 4.43
N ARG A 147 -3.93 -11.68 4.60
CA ARG A 147 -4.39 -12.60 5.65
C ARG A 147 -3.73 -13.97 5.53
N GLU A 148 -3.60 -14.48 4.31
CA GLU A 148 -2.94 -15.76 4.05
C GLU A 148 -1.44 -15.68 4.32
N PHE A 149 -0.72 -14.62 3.93
CA PHE A 149 0.69 -14.46 4.28
C PHE A 149 0.95 -14.31 5.78
N VAL A 150 -0.03 -13.79 6.53
CA VAL A 150 0.05 -13.67 7.99
C VAL A 150 -0.21 -15.03 8.67
N THR A 151 -1.17 -15.81 8.17
CA THR A 151 -1.63 -17.04 8.84
C THR A 151 -0.95 -18.31 8.35
N ASP A 152 -0.38 -18.31 7.14
CA ASP A 152 0.33 -19.46 6.57
C ASP A 152 1.72 -19.61 7.21
N SER A 153 1.86 -20.63 8.05
CA SER A 153 3.14 -20.98 8.70
C SER A 153 4.28 -21.34 7.73
N SER A 154 3.97 -21.65 6.46
CA SER A 154 4.97 -21.92 5.42
C SER A 154 5.47 -20.65 4.72
N PHE A 155 4.89 -19.48 5.03
CA PHE A 155 5.33 -18.21 4.49
C PHE A 155 6.63 -17.73 5.17
N ASP A 156 7.77 -18.08 4.56
CA ASP A 156 9.10 -17.67 5.01
C ASP A 156 9.41 -16.21 4.67
N ARG A 157 9.28 -15.33 5.67
CA ARG A 157 9.53 -13.89 5.51
C ARG A 157 10.98 -13.54 5.17
N ASP A 158 11.94 -14.36 5.59
CA ASP A 158 13.36 -14.10 5.33
C ASP A 158 13.71 -14.44 3.88
N GLN A 159 13.21 -15.59 3.38
CA GLN A 159 13.34 -15.95 1.97
C GLN A 159 12.65 -14.91 1.07
N GLU A 160 11.45 -14.46 1.45
CA GLU A 160 10.73 -13.42 0.70
C GLU A 160 11.47 -12.09 0.70
N ALA A 161 12.06 -11.69 1.83
CA ALA A 161 12.88 -10.49 1.92
C ALA A 161 14.15 -10.60 1.06
N GLU A 162 14.81 -11.77 1.01
CA GLU A 162 15.96 -12.00 0.13
C GLU A 162 15.56 -11.86 -1.35
N ARG A 163 14.45 -12.50 -1.76
CA ARG A 163 13.96 -12.41 -3.14
C ARG A 163 13.56 -10.99 -3.51
N PHE A 164 12.85 -10.29 -2.61
CA PHE A 164 12.50 -8.88 -2.78
C PHE A 164 13.75 -8.03 -2.96
N ARG A 165 14.70 -8.11 -2.03
CA ARG A 165 15.97 -7.38 -2.10
C ARG A 165 16.68 -7.63 -3.42
N PHE A 166 16.78 -8.89 -3.86
CA PHE A 166 17.42 -9.23 -5.11
C PHE A 166 16.73 -8.56 -6.31
N VAL A 167 15.41 -8.72 -6.45
CA VAL A 167 14.63 -8.14 -7.57
C VAL A 167 14.83 -6.63 -7.66
N PHE A 168 14.75 -5.93 -6.53
CA PHE A 168 14.84 -4.48 -6.52
C PHE A 168 16.29 -3.98 -6.64
N ALA A 169 17.28 -4.70 -6.11
CA ALA A 169 18.70 -4.38 -6.28
C ALA A 169 19.14 -4.46 -7.75
N ILE A 170 18.77 -5.53 -8.46
CA ILE A 170 19.15 -5.69 -9.88
C ILE A 170 18.43 -4.68 -10.78
N LEU A 171 17.20 -4.29 -10.43
CA LEU A 171 16.48 -3.20 -11.11
C LEU A 171 17.14 -1.85 -10.85
N LYS A 172 17.55 -1.58 -9.61
CA LYS A 172 18.27 -0.36 -9.25
C LYS A 172 19.57 -0.23 -10.03
N GLU A 173 20.33 -1.30 -10.11
CA GLU A 173 21.58 -1.35 -10.88
C GLU A 173 21.34 -1.15 -12.38
N ALA A 174 20.35 -1.85 -12.95
CA ALA A 174 20.07 -1.78 -14.38
C ALA A 174 19.49 -0.42 -14.81
N LEU A 175 18.51 0.10 -14.07
CA LEU A 175 17.65 1.18 -14.55
C LEU A 175 17.42 2.29 -13.52
N GLY A 176 17.63 2.05 -12.23
CA GLY A 176 17.36 3.03 -11.18
C GLY A 176 15.90 3.51 -11.23
N ASP A 177 15.70 4.82 -11.14
CA ASP A 177 14.40 5.50 -11.19
C ASP A 177 13.63 5.33 -12.52
N LYS A 178 14.29 4.79 -13.55
CA LYS A 178 13.68 4.52 -14.87
C LYS A 178 12.98 3.16 -14.95
N SER A 179 13.14 2.31 -13.95
CA SER A 179 12.69 0.90 -13.97
C SER A 179 11.22 0.73 -14.35
N PHE A 180 10.36 1.64 -13.91
CA PHE A 180 8.90 1.57 -14.14
C PHE A 180 8.35 2.76 -14.91
N ARG A 181 9.23 3.50 -15.60
CA ARG A 181 8.83 4.60 -16.48
C ARG A 181 8.61 4.07 -17.90
N ARG A 182 7.82 4.79 -18.69
CA ARG A 182 7.51 4.39 -20.06
C ARG A 182 8.75 4.44 -20.94
N TYR A 183 9.01 3.35 -21.65
CA TYR A 183 10.01 3.32 -22.70
C TYR A 183 9.44 3.83 -24.02
N TYR A 184 10.22 4.68 -24.69
CA TYR A 184 9.98 5.13 -26.06
C TYR A 184 11.15 4.63 -26.92
N SER A 185 10.82 3.80 -27.92
CA SER A 185 11.80 3.32 -28.90
C SER A 185 12.41 4.45 -29.71
N ASP A 186 11.62 5.48 -30.00
CA ASP A 186 12.10 6.72 -30.59
C ASP A 186 12.97 7.49 -29.59
N GLY A 187 14.28 7.50 -29.86
CA GLY A 187 15.30 8.14 -29.02
C GLY A 187 15.77 7.31 -27.82
N ASP A 188 15.47 6.00 -27.77
CA ASP A 188 15.93 5.04 -26.75
C ASP A 188 15.86 5.57 -25.31
N ARG A 189 14.66 5.96 -24.85
CA ARG A 189 14.51 6.70 -23.58
C ARG A 189 13.37 6.21 -22.70
N PHE A 190 13.62 6.25 -21.40
CA PHE A 190 12.62 6.03 -20.35
C PHE A 190 12.17 7.36 -19.77
N THR A 191 10.85 7.63 -19.78
CA THR A 191 10.30 8.88 -19.26
C THR A 191 8.83 8.72 -18.85
N GLY A 192 8.25 9.78 -18.26
CA GLY A 192 6.90 9.79 -17.73
C GLY A 192 6.82 9.33 -16.28
N ALA A 193 5.58 9.25 -15.78
CA ALA A 193 5.30 8.87 -14.40
C ALA A 193 5.47 7.36 -14.17
N PHE A 194 5.59 6.97 -12.90
CA PHE A 194 5.55 5.58 -12.45
C PHE A 194 4.33 4.84 -13.02
N SER A 195 4.59 3.70 -13.67
CA SER A 195 3.57 2.80 -14.19
C SER A 195 3.40 1.59 -13.29
N VAL A 196 2.26 1.52 -12.59
CA VAL A 196 1.89 0.34 -11.77
C VAL A 196 1.79 -0.94 -12.60
N SER A 197 1.39 -0.84 -13.87
CA SER A 197 1.37 -1.97 -14.80
C SER A 197 2.78 -2.49 -15.10
N ALA A 198 3.74 -1.58 -15.33
CA ALA A 198 5.14 -1.96 -15.53
C ALA A 198 5.74 -2.56 -14.25
N PHE A 199 5.44 -1.97 -13.09
CA PHE A 199 5.82 -2.53 -11.79
C PHE A 199 5.35 -3.97 -11.64
N GLU A 200 4.07 -4.24 -11.86
CA GLU A 200 3.52 -5.59 -11.74
C GLU A 200 4.16 -6.57 -12.73
N ALA A 201 4.30 -6.20 -14.00
CA ALA A 201 4.87 -7.10 -15.01
C ALA A 201 6.36 -7.39 -14.74
N ILE A 202 7.15 -6.35 -14.53
CA ILE A 202 8.61 -6.47 -14.40
C ILE A 202 8.98 -7.19 -13.09
N THR A 203 8.41 -6.76 -11.96
CA THR A 203 8.81 -7.33 -10.66
C THR A 203 8.33 -8.77 -10.49
N SER A 204 7.12 -9.10 -10.96
CA SER A 204 6.64 -10.49 -10.93
C SER A 204 7.39 -11.37 -11.91
N GLY A 205 7.74 -10.87 -13.10
CA GLY A 205 8.54 -11.60 -14.08
C GLY A 205 9.91 -12.01 -13.54
N ILE A 206 10.64 -11.06 -12.92
CA ILE A 206 11.93 -11.36 -12.29
C ILE A 206 11.76 -12.31 -11.10
N ALA A 207 10.79 -12.06 -10.23
CA ALA A 207 10.60 -12.87 -9.01
C ALA A 207 10.18 -14.31 -9.31
N ARG A 208 9.35 -14.54 -10.34
CA ARG A 208 8.92 -15.88 -10.76
C ARG A 208 10.04 -16.65 -11.47
N ASN A 209 11.00 -15.93 -12.06
CA ASN A 209 12.20 -16.48 -12.68
C ASN A 209 13.45 -16.27 -11.80
N TYR A 210 13.27 -16.24 -10.48
CA TYR A 210 14.32 -15.83 -9.53
C TYR A 210 15.63 -16.63 -9.67
N ASP A 211 15.55 -17.96 -9.74
CA ASP A 211 16.73 -18.82 -9.83
C ASP A 211 17.51 -18.59 -11.12
N PHE A 212 16.80 -18.38 -12.23
CA PHE A 212 17.42 -18.01 -13.50
C PHE A 212 18.20 -16.69 -13.36
N TRP A 213 17.56 -15.63 -12.85
CA TRP A 213 18.22 -14.32 -12.72
C TRP A 213 19.38 -14.34 -11.72
N LYS A 214 19.32 -15.17 -10.68
CA LYS A 214 20.42 -15.39 -9.74
C LYS A 214 21.61 -16.08 -10.40
N SER A 215 21.37 -16.92 -11.42
CA SER A 215 22.40 -17.62 -12.19
C SER A 215 23.09 -16.77 -13.27
N VAL A 216 22.43 -15.70 -13.74
CA VAL A 216 23.03 -14.74 -14.69
C VAL A 216 24.15 -13.97 -14.01
N SER A 217 25.29 -13.81 -14.70
CA SER A 217 26.47 -13.09 -14.20
C SER A 217 26.14 -11.65 -13.81
N GLU A 218 26.78 -11.12 -12.77
CA GLU A 218 26.57 -9.71 -12.35
C GLU A 218 26.99 -8.71 -13.44
N GLU A 219 27.96 -9.07 -14.28
CA GLU A 219 28.43 -8.22 -15.38
C GLU A 219 27.38 -8.09 -16.50
N ASP A 220 26.76 -9.20 -16.91
CA ASP A 220 25.81 -9.19 -18.03
C ASP A 220 24.39 -8.79 -17.61
N ARG A 221 24.01 -9.14 -16.37
CA ARG A 221 22.63 -9.01 -15.86
C ARG A 221 22.02 -7.62 -16.07
N PRO A 222 22.69 -6.49 -15.77
CA PRO A 222 22.10 -5.17 -15.95
C PRO A 222 21.70 -4.86 -17.40
N SER A 223 22.53 -5.30 -18.37
CA SER A 223 22.27 -5.08 -19.79
C SER A 223 21.08 -5.91 -20.28
N ILE A 224 20.98 -7.17 -19.84
CA ILE A 224 19.89 -8.08 -20.20
C ILE A 224 18.58 -7.60 -19.58
N ILE A 225 18.57 -7.21 -18.31
CA ILE A 225 17.39 -6.64 -17.64
C ILE A 225 16.90 -5.39 -18.37
N ARG A 226 17.81 -4.49 -18.76
CA ARG A 226 17.45 -3.30 -19.55
C ARG A 226 16.74 -3.70 -20.85
N GLY A 227 17.24 -4.72 -21.54
CA GLY A 227 16.60 -5.29 -22.73
C GLY A 227 15.18 -5.81 -22.44
N ARG A 228 15.04 -6.69 -21.44
CA ARG A 228 13.73 -7.26 -21.06
C ARG A 228 12.71 -6.20 -20.66
N VAL A 229 13.13 -5.16 -19.95
CA VAL A 229 12.24 -4.04 -19.60
C VAL A 229 11.79 -3.28 -20.84
N LYS A 230 12.65 -3.09 -21.86
CA LYS A 230 12.23 -2.52 -23.16
C LYS A 230 11.23 -3.43 -23.86
N ASP A 231 11.46 -4.74 -23.85
CA ASP A 231 10.57 -5.74 -24.46
C ASP A 231 9.16 -5.67 -23.85
N VAL A 232 9.02 -5.46 -22.53
CA VAL A 232 7.70 -5.27 -21.88
C VAL A 232 6.92 -4.12 -22.51
N TRP A 233 7.57 -3.00 -22.79
CA TRP A 233 6.91 -1.83 -23.38
C TRP A 233 6.60 -1.98 -24.87
N GLN A 234 7.25 -2.95 -25.54
CA GLN A 234 7.00 -3.30 -26.94
C GLN A 234 6.00 -4.44 -27.10
N ASP A 235 5.63 -5.10 -26.00
CA ASP A 235 4.71 -6.22 -26.01
C ASP A 235 3.26 -5.78 -26.32
N GLU A 236 2.62 -6.46 -27.27
CA GLU A 236 1.26 -6.14 -27.70
C GLU A 236 0.23 -6.34 -26.57
N THR A 237 0.39 -7.40 -25.75
CA THR A 237 -0.53 -7.67 -24.64
C THR A 237 -0.37 -6.61 -23.57
N PHE A 238 0.87 -6.23 -23.25
CA PHE A 238 1.13 -5.12 -22.34
C PHE A 238 0.52 -3.82 -22.85
N GLY A 239 0.75 -3.45 -24.11
CA GLY A 239 0.19 -2.23 -24.71
C GLY A 239 -1.33 -2.18 -24.67
N LEU A 240 -2.00 -3.30 -24.95
CA LEU A 240 -3.47 -3.40 -24.96
C LEU A 240 -4.08 -3.39 -23.54
N ARG A 241 -3.36 -3.91 -22.53
CA ARG A 241 -3.89 -4.16 -21.18
C ARG A 241 -3.42 -3.16 -20.12
N SER A 242 -2.32 -2.44 -20.34
CA SER A 242 -1.69 -1.56 -19.34
C SER A 242 -2.28 -0.14 -19.25
N GLY A 243 -3.10 0.27 -20.23
CA GLY A 243 -3.62 1.63 -20.37
C GLY A 243 -4.58 2.09 -19.27
N GLY A 244 -4.67 3.42 -19.11
CA GLY A 244 -5.56 4.07 -18.13
C GLY A 244 -7.04 3.68 -18.31
N GLY A 245 -7.74 3.47 -17.20
CA GLY A 245 -9.15 3.08 -17.18
C GLY A 245 -9.41 1.56 -17.18
N LYS A 246 -8.37 0.72 -17.24
CA LYS A 246 -8.50 -0.73 -17.00
C LYS A 246 -8.39 -1.00 -15.50
N SER A 247 -9.40 -1.67 -14.94
CA SER A 247 -9.39 -2.06 -13.53
C SER A 247 -8.26 -3.05 -13.23
N ALA A 248 -7.70 -2.98 -12.02
CA ALA A 248 -6.56 -3.79 -11.61
C ALA A 248 -6.80 -5.30 -11.81
N ASN A 249 -7.99 -5.78 -11.47
CA ASN A 249 -8.39 -7.18 -11.67
C ASN A 249 -8.41 -7.65 -13.13
N ARG A 250 -8.66 -6.76 -14.08
CA ARG A 250 -8.64 -7.10 -15.51
C ARG A 250 -7.27 -7.00 -16.15
N ARG A 251 -6.30 -6.34 -15.51
CA ARG A 251 -4.95 -6.12 -16.06
C ARG A 251 -3.89 -7.00 -15.43
N ILE A 252 -3.88 -7.16 -14.10
CA ILE A 252 -2.83 -7.86 -13.35
C ILE A 252 -2.55 -9.27 -13.88
N PRO A 253 -3.55 -10.12 -14.19
CA PRO A 253 -3.27 -11.46 -14.69
C PRO A 253 -2.43 -11.43 -15.98
N TYR A 254 -2.69 -10.45 -16.84
CA TYR A 254 -1.92 -10.24 -18.07
C TYR A 254 -0.55 -9.61 -17.80
N MET A 255 -0.42 -8.73 -16.80
CA MET A 255 0.88 -8.15 -16.43
C MET A 255 1.82 -9.25 -15.94
N VAL A 256 1.33 -10.12 -15.07
CA VAL A 256 2.07 -11.29 -14.58
C VAL A 256 2.41 -12.26 -15.71
N GLU A 257 1.47 -12.54 -16.62
CA GLU A 257 1.71 -13.40 -17.78
C GLU A 257 2.77 -12.83 -18.74
N VAL A 258 2.70 -11.53 -19.03
CA VAL A 258 3.73 -10.82 -19.83
C VAL A 258 5.08 -10.88 -19.13
N GLY A 259 5.11 -10.58 -17.84
CA GLY A 259 6.33 -10.63 -17.02
C GLY A 259 6.98 -12.00 -17.02
N GLU A 260 6.21 -13.04 -16.72
CA GLU A 260 6.68 -14.42 -16.65
C GLU A 260 7.29 -14.86 -17.98
N ARG A 261 6.63 -14.55 -19.11
CA ARG A 261 7.12 -14.86 -20.46
C ARG A 261 8.36 -14.06 -20.86
N ILE A 262 8.42 -12.76 -20.57
CA ILE A 262 9.52 -11.91 -21.05
C ILE A 262 10.79 -12.14 -20.22
N PHE A 263 10.65 -12.40 -18.92
CA PHE A 263 11.77 -12.58 -18.00
C PHE A 263 12.17 -14.06 -17.82
N GLN A 264 11.63 -14.97 -18.62
CA GLN A 264 12.06 -16.38 -18.64
C GLN A 264 13.47 -16.53 -19.20
N GLY A 265 14.17 -17.54 -18.68
CA GLY A 265 15.52 -17.96 -19.11
C GLY A 265 15.54 -18.80 -20.38
#